data_AF-X1FQ46-F1
#
_entry.id   AF-X1FQ46-F1
#
_cell.length_a   1.000
_cell.length_b   1.000
_cell.length_c   1.000
_cell.angle_alpha   90.00
_cell.angle_beta   90.00
_cell.angle_gamma   90.00
#
_symmetry.space_group_name_H-M   'P 1'
#
loop_
_entity.id
_entity.type
_entity.pdbx_description
1 polymer ?
#
loop_
_entity_poly.entity_id
_entity_poly.type
_entity_poly.pdbx_seq_one_letter_code
_entity_poly.pdbx_strand_id
1 'polypeptide(L)'
;VIIAGLPYHLPTPRVEAKIKYYDKVFNDQGWNFAYLYPAIQRANQAAGRPIRKLKDKGAIIFMDFRFKQKFKWIAEWIRKELEIIPDRPKILFQNLNIFWKSN
;
A
#
# COMPACT_ATOMS: atom_id res chain seq x y z
N VAL A 1 5.10 -2.66 10.75
CA VAL A 1 4.42 -3.49 9.72
C VAL A 1 5.18 -3.39 8.43
N ILE A 2 5.40 -4.52 7.75
CA ILE A 2 6.03 -4.56 6.43
C ILE A 2 5.01 -5.13 5.45
N ILE A 3 4.77 -4.41 4.36
CA ILE A 3 3.92 -4.84 3.25
C ILE A 3 4.87 -5.21 2.10
N ALA A 4 5.11 -6.50 1.96
CA ALA A 4 5.98 -7.05 0.91
C ALA A 4 5.18 -7.28 -0.36
N GLY A 5 5.35 -6.40 -1.35
CA GLY A 5 4.61 -6.47 -2.61
C GLY A 5 3.18 -5.94 -2.54
N LEU A 6 2.56 -5.79 -3.72
CA LEU A 6 1.13 -5.51 -3.84
C LEU A 6 0.32 -6.82 -3.73
N PRO A 7 -0.67 -6.91 -2.83
CA PRO A 7 -1.44 -8.13 -2.59
C PRO A 7 -2.56 -8.29 -3.63
N TYR A 8 -2.16 -8.42 -4.89
CA TYR A 8 -3.06 -8.71 -6.00
C TYR A 8 -3.74 -10.07 -5.82
N HIS A 9 -4.97 -10.17 -6.34
CA HIS A 9 -5.66 -11.46 -6.40
C HIS A 9 -5.05 -12.33 -7.49
N LEU A 10 -5.23 -13.65 -7.38
CA LEU A 10 -4.93 -14.53 -8.50
C LEU A 10 -5.87 -14.20 -9.68
N PRO A 11 -5.35 -14.14 -10.91
CA PRO A 11 -6.19 -13.99 -12.10
C PRO A 11 -7.01 -15.28 -12.27
N THR A 12 -8.28 -15.19 -11.91
CA THR A 12 -9.25 -16.28 -12.06
C THR A 12 -10.32 -15.85 -13.06
N PRO A 13 -11.04 -16.79 -13.70
CA PRO A 13 -12.13 -16.43 -14.62
C PRO A 13 -13.17 -15.51 -13.97
N ARG A 14 -13.40 -15.64 -12.66
CA ARG A 14 -14.29 -14.75 -11.89
C ARG A 14 -13.74 -13.32 -11.78
N VAL A 15 -12.43 -13.17 -11.57
CA VAL A 15 -11.78 -11.85 -11.51
C VAL A 15 -11.80 -11.19 -12.90
N GLU A 16 -11.51 -11.94 -13.95
CA GLU A 16 -11.58 -11.45 -15.34
C GLU A 16 -13.00 -11.03 -15.74
N ALA A 17 -14.00 -11.84 -15.40
CA ALA A 17 -15.41 -11.48 -15.62
C ALA A 17 -15.79 -10.21 -14.87
N LYS A 18 -15.28 -10.02 -13.64
CA LYS A 18 -15.50 -8.80 -12.86
C LYS A 18 -14.84 -7.58 -13.51
N ILE A 19 -13.61 -7.72 -14.01
CA ILE A 19 -12.92 -6.67 -14.77
C ILE A 19 -13.76 -6.27 -15.98
N LYS A 20 -14.15 -7.23 -16.82
CA LYS A 20 -14.99 -6.98 -18.02
C LYS A 20 -16.33 -6.32 -17.69
N TYR A 21 -16.95 -6.71 -16.58
CA TYR A 21 -18.19 -6.09 -16.12
C TYR A 21 -17.95 -4.63 -15.70
N TYR A 22 -16.90 -4.36 -14.94
CA TYR A 22 -16.58 -3.01 -14.49
C TYR A 22 -16.04 -2.12 -15.61
N ASP A 23 -15.40 -2.67 -16.65
CA ASP A 23 -15.05 -1.88 -17.85
C ASP A 23 -16.30 -1.27 -18.48
N LYS A 24 -17.38 -2.06 -18.60
CA LYS A 24 -18.66 -1.60 -19.14
C LYS A 24 -19.36 -0.56 -18.26
N VAL A 25 -19.28 -0.72 -16.94
CA VAL A 25 -20.02 0.15 -15.98
C VAL A 25 -19.25 1.40 -15.62
N PHE A 26 -17.92 1.38 -15.70
CA PHE A 26 -17.04 2.44 -15.21
C PHE A 26 -16.07 2.96 -16.27
N ASN A 27 -16.46 3.01 -17.55
CA ASN A 27 -15.66 3.60 -18.64
C ASN A 27 -14.23 3.04 -18.69
N ASP A 28 -14.10 1.73 -18.89
CA ASP A 28 -12.82 1.00 -19.01
C ASP A 28 -11.91 1.10 -17.77
N GLN A 29 -12.50 1.34 -16.59
CA GLN A 29 -11.81 1.34 -15.31
C GLN A 29 -11.88 -0.01 -14.57
N GLY A 30 -12.23 -1.09 -15.27
CA GLY A 30 -12.47 -2.39 -14.68
C GLY A 30 -11.26 -2.95 -13.96
N TRP A 31 -10.06 -2.81 -14.53
CA TRP A 31 -8.83 -3.22 -13.86
C TRP A 31 -8.59 -2.44 -12.56
N ASN A 32 -8.84 -1.12 -12.57
CA ASN A 32 -8.65 -0.28 -11.40
C ASN A 32 -9.59 -0.68 -10.25
N PHE A 33 -10.87 -0.89 -10.54
CA PHE A 33 -11.86 -1.18 -9.49
C PHE A 33 -11.94 -2.66 -9.09
N ALA A 34 -11.75 -3.59 -10.02
CA ALA A 34 -11.87 -5.02 -9.73
C ALA A 34 -10.57 -5.65 -9.22
N TYR A 35 -9.41 -5.04 -9.51
CA TYR A 35 -8.11 -5.66 -9.25
C TYR A 35 -7.17 -4.79 -8.41
N LEU A 36 -6.91 -3.54 -8.82
CA LEU A 36 -6.01 -2.65 -8.09
C LEU A 36 -6.59 -2.22 -6.74
N TYR A 37 -7.82 -1.69 -6.76
CA TYR A 37 -8.45 -1.13 -5.57
C TYR A 37 -8.53 -2.15 -4.41
N PRO A 38 -8.99 -3.41 -4.61
CA PRO A 38 -8.97 -4.41 -3.54
C PRO A 38 -7.57 -4.71 -2.99
N ALA A 39 -6.54 -4.74 -3.85
CA ALA A 39 -5.16 -4.97 -3.42
C ALA A 39 -4.65 -3.80 -2.55
N ILE A 40 -4.87 -2.56 -2.97
CA ILE A 40 -4.47 -1.39 -2.19
C ILE A 40 -5.25 -1.31 -0.88
N GLN A 41 -6.54 -1.64 -0.87
CA GLN A 41 -7.33 -1.63 0.36
C GLN A 41 -6.80 -2.63 1.40
N ARG A 42 -6.36 -3.82 0.98
CA ARG A 42 -5.66 -4.76 1.88
C ARG A 42 -4.35 -4.17 2.43
N ALA A 43 -3.57 -3.49 1.59
CA ALA A 43 -2.35 -2.83 2.02
C ALA A 43 -2.63 -1.71 3.03
N ASN A 44 -3.63 -0.85 2.77
CA ASN A 44 -4.05 0.22 3.69
C ASN A 44 -4.53 -0.36 5.03
N GLN A 45 -5.32 -1.44 5.01
CA GLN A 45 -5.77 -2.11 6.23
C GLN A 45 -4.61 -2.69 7.04
N ALA A 46 -3.64 -3.33 6.38
CA ALA A 46 -2.44 -3.82 7.05
C ALA A 46 -1.61 -2.68 7.64
N ALA A 47 -1.44 -1.59 6.88
CA ALA A 47 -0.72 -0.39 7.29
C ALA A 47 -1.34 0.29 8.51
N GLY A 48 -2.67 0.23 8.67
CA GLY A 48 -3.37 0.77 9.85
C GLY A 48 -3.30 -0.11 11.11
N ARG A 49 -2.86 -1.37 11.02
CA ARG A 49 -2.81 -2.27 12.20
C ARG A 49 -1.91 -1.82 13.38
N PRO A 50 -0.75 -1.17 13.18
CA PRO A 50 0.18 -0.84 14.26
C PRO A 50 -0.19 0.45 15.02
N ILE A 51 -1.12 1.28 14.52
CA ILE A 51 -1.50 2.55 15.14
C ILE A 51 -3.00 2.50 15.47
N ARG A 52 -3.35 2.42 16.76
CA ARG A 52 -4.75 2.31 17.24
C ARG A 52 -5.10 3.35 18.31
N LYS A 53 -4.11 3.85 19.04
CA LYS A 53 -4.24 4.89 20.07
C LYS A 53 -3.41 6.11 19.70
N LEU A 54 -3.74 7.26 20.29
CA LEU A 54 -3.01 8.52 20.07
C LEU A 54 -1.52 8.47 20.45
N LYS A 55 -1.14 7.54 21.34
CA LYS A 55 0.24 7.36 21.80
C LYS A 55 0.98 6.22 21.09
N ASP A 56 0.31 5.50 20.18
CA ASP A 56 0.94 4.37 19.51
C ASP A 56 2.00 4.89 18.52
N LYS A 57 3.20 4.31 18.61
CA LYS A 57 4.31 4.57 17.71
C LYS A 57 4.56 3.33 16.87
N GLY A 58 4.58 3.48 15.56
CA GLY A 58 4.74 2.36 14.63
C GLY A 58 5.38 2.77 13.31
N ALA A 59 6.24 1.91 12.79
CA ALA A 59 6.79 2.06 11.45
C ALA A 59 6.01 1.21 10.44
N ILE A 60 5.73 1.78 9.27
CA ILE A 60 5.04 1.12 8.15
C ILE A 60 6.00 1.15 6.96
N ILE A 61 6.28 -0.02 6.37
CA ILE A 61 7.23 -0.15 5.27
C ILE A 61 6.52 -0.79 4.07
N PHE A 62 6.46 -0.08 2.95
CA PHE A 62 5.99 -0.59 1.67
C PHE A 62 7.18 -1.06 0.83
N MET A 63 7.38 -2.37 0.73
CA MET A 63 8.51 -2.96 -0.01
C MET A 63 8.12 -3.30 -1.45
N ASP A 64 7.69 -2.30 -2.22
CA ASP A 64 7.44 -2.45 -3.66
C ASP A 64 7.40 -1.08 -4.35
N PHE A 65 8.14 -0.90 -5.45
CA PHE A 65 8.16 0.35 -6.21
C PHE A 65 6.78 0.71 -6.79
N ARG A 66 5.89 -0.27 -7.00
CA ARG A 66 4.54 -0.05 -7.54
C ARG A 66 3.69 0.78 -6.59
N PHE A 67 3.96 0.78 -5.27
CA PHE A 67 3.29 1.70 -4.34
C PHE A 67 3.58 3.17 -4.67
N LYS A 68 4.79 3.50 -5.14
CA LYS A 68 5.12 4.85 -5.63
C LYS A 68 4.28 5.24 -6.84
N GLN A 69 4.11 4.32 -7.80
CA GLN A 69 3.29 4.56 -9.00
C GLN A 69 1.79 4.68 -8.67
N LYS A 70 1.32 3.93 -7.68
CA LYS A 70 -0.06 3.90 -7.23
C LYS A 70 -0.29 4.76 -5.98
N PHE A 71 0.58 5.74 -5.73
CA PHE A 71 0.57 6.57 -4.54
C PHE A 71 -0.82 7.14 -4.25
N LYS A 72 -1.54 7.65 -5.27
CA LYS A 72 -2.88 8.23 -5.14
C LYS A 72 -3.93 7.30 -4.49
N TRP A 73 -3.72 5.99 -4.53
CA TRP A 73 -4.63 4.99 -3.94
C TRP A 73 -4.33 4.68 -2.47
N ILE A 74 -3.16 5.07 -1.98
CA ILE A 74 -2.77 4.93 -0.58
C ILE A 74 -3.58 5.91 0.27
N ALA A 75 -3.97 5.49 1.47
CA ALA A 75 -4.73 6.31 2.40
C ALA A 75 -4.03 7.67 2.65
N GLU A 76 -4.81 8.75 2.68
CA GLU A 76 -4.26 10.13 2.73
C GLU A 76 -3.34 10.37 3.93
N TRP A 77 -3.70 9.87 5.11
CA TRP A 77 -2.88 10.03 6.31
C TRP A 77 -1.51 9.34 6.18
N ILE A 78 -1.43 8.20 5.49
CA ILE A 78 -0.15 7.53 5.20
C ILE A 78 0.63 8.36 4.18
N ARG A 79 -0.04 8.89 3.16
CA ARG A 79 0.59 9.69 2.10
C ARG A 79 1.29 10.94 2.63
N LYS A 80 0.75 11.55 3.68
CA LYS A 80 1.33 12.74 4.34
C LYS A 80 2.66 12.46 5.03
N GLU A 81 2.84 11.23 5.52
CA GLU A 81 4.03 10.78 6.26
C GLU A 81 4.94 9.87 5.41
N LEU A 82 4.66 9.71 4.12
CA LEU A 82 5.38 8.74 3.28
C LEU A 82 6.71 9.32 2.81
N GLU A 83 7.80 8.64 3.15
CA GLU A 83 9.13 8.95 2.64
C GLU A 83 9.63 7.87 1.67
N ILE A 84 10.24 8.30 0.57
CA ILE A 84 10.86 7.38 -0.41
C ILE A 84 12.31 7.18 -0.02
N ILE A 85 12.62 5.98 0.47
CA ILE A 85 13.97 5.60 0.85
C ILE A 85 14.66 4.93 -0.36
N PRO A 86 15.85 5.39 -0.79
CA PRO A 86 16.60 4.76 -1.87
C PRO A 86 17.14 3.40 -1.43
N ASP A 87 17.28 2.46 -2.37
CA ASP A 87 17.89 1.15 -2.09
C ASP A 87 19.40 1.31 -1.89
N ARG A 88 19.80 1.42 -0.63
CA ARG A 88 21.19 1.51 -0.21
C ARG A 88 21.40 0.63 1.02
N PRO A 89 22.56 -0.06 1.14
CA PRO A 89 22.88 -0.81 2.34
C PRO A 89 22.70 0.03 3.60
N LYS A 90 22.07 -0.55 4.63
CA LYS A 90 21.88 0.02 5.98
C LYS A 90 20.99 1.26 6.10
N ILE A 91 20.52 1.88 5.00
CA ILE A 91 19.77 3.14 5.12
C ILE A 91 18.41 2.96 5.79
N LEU A 92 17.71 1.87 5.49
CA LEU A 92 16.44 1.54 6.14
C LEU A 92 16.63 1.37 7.66
N PHE A 93 17.70 0.67 8.05
CA PHE A 93 18.05 0.47 9.46
C PHE A 93 18.40 1.79 10.16
N GLN A 94 19.12 2.69 9.50
CA GLN A 94 19.42 4.03 10.02
C GLN A 94 18.15 4.85 10.25
N ASN A 95 17.26 4.89 9.28
CA ASN A 95 15.99 5.63 9.40
C ASN A 95 15.11 5.06 10.52
N LEU A 96 14.99 3.74 10.61
CA LEU A 96 14.24 3.11 11.70
C LEU A 96 14.86 3.39 13.07
N ASN A 97 16.20 3.34 13.19
CA ASN A 97 16.86 3.67 14.45
C ASN A 97 16.62 5.12 14.88
N ILE A 98 16.70 6.08 13.94
CA ILE A 98 16.40 7.49 14.21
C ILE A 98 14.94 7.63 14.67
N PHE A 99 14.01 7.04 13.91
CA PHE A 99 12.59 7.03 14.25
C PHE A 99 12.32 6.47 15.65
N TRP A 100 12.93 5.36 16.04
CA TRP A 100 12.68 4.77 17.35
C TRP A 100 13.36 5.53 18.49
N LYS A 101 14.50 6.18 18.24
CA LYS A 101 15.24 6.98 19.24
C LYS A 101 14.67 8.39 19.45
N SER A 102 13.96 8.96 18.49
CA SER A 102 13.29 10.24 18.69
C SER A 102 12.15 10.06 19.71
N ASN A 103 12.09 10.90 20.74
CA ASN A 103 11.02 10.85 21.74
C ASN A 103 9.65 11.17 21.13
#